data_AF-A0A6P7R485-F1
#
_entry.id   AF-A0A6P7R485-F1
#
_cell.length_a   1.000
_cell.length_b   1.000
_cell.length_c   1.000
_cell.angle_alpha   90.00
_cell.angle_beta   90.00
_cell.angle_gamma   90.00
#
_symmetry.space_group_name_H-M   'P 1'
#
loop_
_entity.id
_entity.type
_entity.pdbx_description
1 polymer ?
#
loop_
_entity_poly.entity_id
_entity_poly.type
_entity_poly.pdbx_seq_one_letter_code
_entity_poly.pdbx_strand_id
1 'polypeptide(L)'
;MTTSHLRHASILTKISWAELLQKQAVDQALEDAEARHKFEIRVLEEQHQKDLKALEDKTKVNMIQQMKEELNREHTAAEQRMVHRIQRIMMECHQEKMEAVKRAREEERKIAQKAIKEEKSKALEEFVTTGVTVIKDKKTSLGQLIKAKEHEMTIYYGMAQRQKQEEVQEVLQEAEKTHQATLDNMMGKLVNTQGELLSVAKQLGIMTNWKDFLEEELQETRAAFQKYINYTFPRLSPGHADFILPERKKTPSILAKENEPRTD
;
A
#
# COMPACT_ATOMS: atom_id res chain seq x y z
N MET A 1 -105.54 -161.91 -11.61
CA MET A 1 -105.91 -160.49 -11.36
C MET A 1 -104.83 -159.88 -10.48
N THR A 2 -104.13 -158.79 -10.75
CA THR A 2 -104.13 -157.82 -11.86
C THR A 2 -102.81 -157.02 -11.73
N THR A 3 -102.08 -156.91 -12.83
CA THR A 3 -100.78 -156.26 -13.04
C THR A 3 -100.77 -154.72 -12.92
N SER A 4 -101.74 -154.12 -12.21
CA SER A 4 -101.91 -152.66 -12.12
C SER A 4 -101.39 -152.01 -10.82
N HIS A 5 -101.32 -152.73 -9.70
CA HIS A 5 -100.86 -152.15 -8.42
C HIS A 5 -99.34 -151.94 -8.32
N LEU A 6 -98.54 -152.74 -9.04
CA LEU A 6 -97.08 -152.56 -9.11
C LEU A 6 -96.66 -151.35 -9.97
N ARG A 7 -97.52 -150.84 -10.86
CA ARG A 7 -97.24 -149.63 -11.65
C ARG A 7 -97.49 -148.34 -10.86
N HIS A 8 -98.49 -148.30 -9.97
CA HIS A 8 -98.78 -147.12 -9.13
C HIS A 8 -97.73 -146.89 -8.04
N ALA A 9 -97.24 -147.95 -7.38
CA ALA A 9 -96.17 -147.83 -6.38
C ALA A 9 -94.83 -147.38 -6.99
N SER A 10 -94.55 -147.74 -8.25
CA SER A 10 -93.37 -147.30 -8.99
C SER A 10 -93.47 -145.85 -9.48
N ILE A 11 -94.68 -145.34 -9.76
CA ILE A 11 -94.89 -143.95 -10.17
C ILE A 11 -94.78 -143.00 -8.97
N LEU A 12 -95.37 -143.35 -7.82
CA LEU A 12 -95.32 -142.52 -6.60
C LEU A 12 -93.91 -142.42 -5.98
N THR A 13 -93.13 -143.50 -6.02
CA THR A 13 -91.72 -143.45 -5.60
C THR A 13 -90.86 -142.62 -6.55
N LYS A 14 -91.16 -142.63 -7.86
CA LYS A 14 -90.49 -141.75 -8.83
C LYS A 14 -90.85 -140.27 -8.64
N ILE A 15 -92.09 -139.94 -8.31
CA ILE A 15 -92.51 -138.57 -8.00
C ILE A 15 -91.84 -138.06 -6.71
N SER A 16 -91.82 -138.88 -5.65
CA SER A 16 -91.14 -138.54 -4.39
C SER A 16 -89.62 -138.38 -4.54
N TRP A 17 -88.97 -139.26 -5.32
CA TRP A 17 -87.56 -139.10 -5.67
C TRP A 17 -87.30 -137.85 -6.52
N ALA A 18 -88.21 -137.50 -7.44
CA ALA A 18 -88.10 -136.29 -8.24
C ALA A 18 -88.26 -135.01 -7.39
N GLU A 19 -89.18 -134.97 -6.43
CA GLU A 19 -89.33 -133.85 -5.49
C GLU A 19 -88.13 -133.69 -4.56
N LEU A 20 -87.54 -134.80 -4.11
CA LEU A 20 -86.32 -134.78 -3.29
C LEU A 20 -85.11 -134.28 -4.10
N LEU A 21 -84.93 -134.77 -5.33
CA LEU A 21 -83.91 -134.28 -6.27
C LEU A 21 -84.11 -132.80 -6.61
N GLN A 22 -85.35 -132.35 -6.74
CA GLN A 22 -85.66 -130.95 -7.01
C GLN A 22 -85.33 -130.06 -5.81
N LYS A 23 -85.66 -130.49 -4.58
CA LYS A 23 -85.24 -129.77 -3.37
C LYS A 23 -83.73 -129.72 -3.22
N GLN A 24 -83.04 -130.85 -3.43
CA GLN A 24 -81.58 -130.89 -3.38
C GLN A 24 -80.93 -130.00 -4.44
N ALA A 25 -81.49 -129.96 -5.65
CA ALA A 25 -81.02 -129.06 -6.71
C ALA A 25 -81.27 -127.58 -6.38
N VAL A 26 -82.40 -127.25 -5.74
CA VAL A 26 -82.72 -125.89 -5.30
C VAL A 26 -81.83 -125.45 -4.13
N ASP A 27 -81.63 -126.31 -3.14
CA ASP A 27 -80.76 -126.04 -1.99
C ASP A 27 -79.30 -125.87 -2.45
N GLN A 28 -78.84 -126.72 -3.37
CA GLN A 28 -77.51 -126.59 -3.95
C GLN A 28 -77.36 -125.35 -4.84
N ALA A 29 -78.42 -124.95 -5.57
CA ALA A 29 -78.43 -123.69 -6.32
C ALA A 29 -78.43 -122.46 -5.40
N LEU A 30 -79.11 -122.52 -4.24
CA LEU A 30 -79.10 -121.47 -3.23
C LEU A 30 -77.73 -121.37 -2.55
N GLU A 31 -77.11 -122.50 -2.20
CA GLU A 31 -75.77 -122.54 -1.60
C GLU A 31 -74.70 -122.04 -2.58
N ASP A 32 -74.78 -122.44 -3.86
CA ASP A 32 -73.93 -121.90 -4.93
C ASP A 32 -74.16 -120.41 -5.16
N ALA A 33 -75.41 -119.94 -5.13
CA ALA A 33 -75.73 -118.51 -5.26
C ALA A 33 -75.20 -117.70 -4.07
N GLU A 34 -75.34 -118.21 -2.84
CA GLU A 34 -74.81 -117.57 -1.64
C GLU A 34 -73.28 -117.58 -1.64
N ALA A 35 -72.64 -118.66 -2.09
CA ALA A 35 -71.19 -118.75 -2.25
C ALA A 35 -70.67 -117.77 -3.32
N ARG A 36 -71.37 -117.64 -4.46
CA ARG A 36 -71.06 -116.64 -5.49
C ARG A 36 -71.21 -115.23 -4.97
N HIS A 37 -72.30 -114.91 -4.27
CA HIS A 37 -72.49 -113.60 -3.66
C HIS A 37 -71.44 -113.29 -2.61
N LYS A 38 -71.08 -114.24 -1.74
CA LYS A 38 -69.97 -114.07 -0.78
C LYS A 38 -68.64 -113.82 -1.48
N PHE A 39 -68.38 -114.50 -2.60
CA PHE A 39 -67.18 -114.28 -3.40
C PHE A 39 -67.18 -112.89 -4.06
N GLU A 40 -68.30 -112.49 -4.68
CA GLU A 40 -68.49 -111.15 -5.27
C GLU A 40 -68.30 -110.03 -4.23
N ILE A 41 -68.86 -110.19 -3.03
CA ILE A 41 -68.68 -109.24 -1.92
C ILE A 41 -67.19 -109.11 -1.57
N ARG A 42 -66.46 -110.23 -1.41
CA ARG A 42 -65.02 -110.18 -1.10
C ARG A 42 -64.22 -109.49 -2.21
N VAL A 43 -64.50 -109.78 -3.48
CA VAL A 43 -63.81 -109.14 -4.61
C VAL A 43 -64.10 -107.63 -4.63
N LEU A 44 -65.34 -107.22 -4.36
CA LEU A 44 -65.71 -105.82 -4.25
C LEU A 44 -65.04 -105.12 -3.06
N GLU A 45 -64.95 -105.78 -1.91
CA GLU A 45 -64.24 -105.26 -0.72
C GLU A 45 -62.74 -105.07 -1.01
N GLU A 46 -62.08 -106.04 -1.66
CA GLU A 46 -60.68 -105.91 -2.07
C GLU A 46 -60.47 -104.77 -3.07
N GLN A 47 -61.39 -104.62 -4.04
CA GLN A 47 -61.33 -103.55 -5.02
C GLN A 47 -61.52 -102.18 -4.36
N HIS A 48 -62.52 -102.04 -3.48
CA HIS A 48 -62.72 -100.82 -2.70
C HIS A 48 -61.51 -100.51 -1.82
N GLN A 49 -60.88 -101.51 -1.19
CA GLN A 49 -59.68 -101.29 -0.38
C GLN A 49 -58.49 -100.80 -1.22
N LYS A 50 -58.32 -101.34 -2.44
CA LYS A 50 -57.30 -100.87 -3.39
C LYS A 50 -57.59 -99.44 -3.86
N ASP A 51 -58.83 -99.13 -4.19
CA ASP A 51 -59.24 -97.79 -4.64
C ASP A 51 -59.09 -96.75 -3.52
N LEU A 52 -59.44 -97.10 -2.28
CA LEU A 52 -59.22 -96.26 -1.10
C LEU A 52 -57.73 -95.97 -0.90
N LYS A 53 -56.87 -96.98 -1.00
CA LYS A 53 -55.42 -96.80 -0.87
C LYS A 53 -54.85 -95.93 -1.99
N ALA A 54 -55.28 -96.15 -3.24
CA ALA A 54 -54.86 -95.34 -4.38
C ALA A 54 -55.34 -93.88 -4.25
N LEU A 55 -56.56 -93.66 -3.75
CA LEU A 55 -57.08 -92.33 -3.47
C LEU A 55 -56.31 -91.66 -2.34
N GLU A 56 -55.97 -92.38 -1.28
CA GLU A 56 -55.16 -91.89 -0.16
C GLU A 56 -53.77 -91.45 -0.65
N ASP A 57 -53.09 -92.30 -1.43
CA ASP A 57 -51.76 -91.98 -1.97
C ASP A 57 -51.80 -90.79 -2.94
N LYS A 58 -52.80 -90.73 -3.82
CA LYS A 58 -53.03 -89.58 -4.71
C LYS A 58 -53.30 -88.30 -3.92
N THR A 59 -54.09 -88.40 -2.84
CA THR A 59 -54.39 -87.26 -1.97
C THR A 59 -53.14 -86.78 -1.24
N LYS A 60 -52.30 -87.69 -0.73
CA LYS A 60 -51.01 -87.34 -0.11
C LYS A 60 -50.09 -86.61 -1.07
N VAL A 61 -49.94 -87.12 -2.31
CA VAL A 61 -49.11 -86.49 -3.33
C VAL A 61 -49.62 -85.09 -3.69
N ASN A 62 -50.94 -84.96 -3.91
CA ASN A 62 -51.56 -83.66 -4.22
C ASN A 62 -51.39 -82.67 -3.07
N MET A 63 -51.58 -83.11 -1.82
CA MET A 63 -51.41 -82.28 -0.64
C MET A 63 -49.96 -81.78 -0.51
N ILE A 64 -48.97 -82.65 -0.69
CA ILE A 64 -47.55 -82.27 -0.67
C ILE A 64 -47.25 -81.25 -1.79
N GLN A 65 -47.80 -81.46 -2.99
CA GLN A 65 -47.60 -80.55 -4.11
C GLN A 65 -48.23 -79.18 -3.84
N GLN A 66 -49.45 -79.12 -3.32
CA GLN A 66 -50.12 -77.88 -2.93
C GLN A 66 -49.33 -77.13 -1.86
N MET A 67 -48.90 -77.83 -0.80
CA MET A 67 -48.07 -77.25 0.26
C MET A 67 -46.75 -76.69 -0.29
N LYS A 68 -46.11 -77.39 -1.23
CA LYS A 68 -44.87 -76.93 -1.87
C LYS A 68 -45.10 -75.67 -2.70
N GLU A 69 -46.22 -75.60 -3.42
CA GLU A 69 -46.57 -74.41 -4.20
C GLU A 69 -46.89 -73.21 -3.31
N GLU A 70 -47.65 -73.40 -2.25
CA GLU A 70 -47.92 -72.36 -1.26
C GLU A 70 -46.63 -71.87 -0.61
N LEU A 71 -45.76 -72.78 -0.18
CA LEU A 71 -44.46 -72.44 0.38
C LEU A 71 -43.61 -71.62 -0.60
N ASN A 72 -43.58 -72.02 -1.87
CA ASN A 72 -42.84 -71.27 -2.91
C ASN A 72 -43.45 -69.88 -3.16
N ARG A 73 -44.78 -69.75 -3.15
CA ARG A 73 -45.46 -68.45 -3.30
C ARG A 73 -45.14 -67.54 -2.11
N GLU A 74 -45.17 -68.05 -0.89
CA GLU A 74 -44.81 -67.28 0.30
C GLU A 74 -43.33 -66.90 0.31
N HIS A 75 -42.45 -67.83 -0.06
CA HIS A 75 -41.01 -67.59 -0.18
C HIS A 75 -40.70 -66.47 -1.18
N THR A 76 -41.22 -66.57 -2.40
CA THR A 76 -41.02 -65.55 -3.44
C THR A 76 -41.61 -64.20 -3.04
N ALA A 77 -42.78 -64.18 -2.39
CA ALA A 77 -43.36 -62.95 -1.85
C ALA A 77 -42.49 -62.35 -0.73
N ALA A 78 -41.90 -63.17 0.14
CA ALA A 78 -40.97 -62.72 1.18
C ALA A 78 -39.67 -62.15 0.59
N GLU A 79 -39.10 -62.80 -0.42
CA GLU A 79 -37.94 -62.31 -1.15
C GLU A 79 -38.22 -60.95 -1.80
N GLN A 80 -39.36 -60.80 -2.48
CA GLN A 80 -39.76 -59.52 -3.07
C GLN A 80 -39.89 -58.41 -2.03
N ARG A 81 -40.53 -58.69 -0.88
CA ARG A 81 -40.61 -57.74 0.24
C ARG A 81 -39.22 -57.36 0.74
N MET A 82 -38.30 -58.33 0.84
CA MET A 82 -36.93 -58.07 1.28
C MET A 82 -36.14 -57.25 0.26
N VAL A 83 -36.25 -57.56 -1.04
CA VAL A 83 -35.62 -56.80 -2.12
C VAL A 83 -36.11 -55.35 -2.12
N HIS A 84 -37.43 -55.12 -2.03
CA HIS A 84 -37.96 -53.76 -1.95
C HIS A 84 -37.49 -53.00 -0.71
N ARG A 85 -37.36 -53.68 0.44
CA ARG A 85 -36.82 -53.06 1.66
C ARG A 85 -35.35 -52.69 1.49
N ILE A 86 -34.54 -53.58 0.92
CA ILE A 86 -33.12 -53.32 0.64
C ILE A 86 -32.97 -52.16 -0.35
N GLN A 87 -33.74 -52.14 -1.44
CA GLN A 87 -33.73 -51.05 -2.42
C GLN A 87 -34.09 -49.71 -1.78
N ARG A 88 -35.11 -49.67 -0.91
CA ARG A 88 -35.49 -48.46 -0.18
C ARG A 88 -34.34 -47.96 0.71
N ILE A 89 -33.75 -48.84 1.52
CA ILE A 89 -32.61 -48.50 2.39
C ILE A 89 -31.42 -48.00 1.54
N MET A 90 -31.17 -48.60 0.39
CA MET A 90 -30.09 -48.18 -0.51
C MET A 90 -30.33 -46.77 -1.07
N MET A 91 -31.57 -46.44 -1.42
CA MET A 91 -31.93 -45.09 -1.86
C MET A 91 -31.79 -44.06 -0.73
N GLU A 92 -32.26 -44.39 0.47
CA GLU A 92 -32.13 -43.53 1.66
C GLU A 92 -30.66 -43.29 1.99
N CYS A 93 -29.84 -44.34 2.06
CA CYS A 93 -28.39 -44.24 2.31
C CYS A 93 -27.68 -43.43 1.21
N HIS A 94 -28.08 -43.60 -0.06
CA HIS A 94 -27.53 -42.79 -1.15
C HIS A 94 -27.86 -41.32 -0.98
N GLN A 95 -29.10 -41.00 -0.60
CA GLN A 95 -29.52 -39.62 -0.36
C GLN A 95 -28.77 -39.00 0.84
N GLU A 96 -28.68 -39.72 1.95
CA GLU A 96 -27.92 -39.29 3.13
C GLU A 96 -26.44 -39.04 2.80
N LYS A 97 -25.82 -39.92 2.00
CA LYS A 97 -24.45 -39.74 1.51
C LYS A 97 -24.33 -38.46 0.69
N MET A 98 -25.25 -38.21 -0.23
CA MET A 98 -25.23 -37.00 -1.06
C MET A 98 -25.39 -35.72 -0.23
N GLU A 99 -26.28 -35.75 0.77
CA GLU A 99 -26.46 -34.63 1.71
C GLU A 99 -25.24 -34.42 2.62
N ALA A 100 -24.60 -35.48 3.09
CA ALA A 100 -23.37 -35.40 3.86
C ALA A 100 -22.21 -34.81 3.04
N VAL A 101 -22.03 -35.27 1.79
CA VAL A 101 -21.02 -34.70 0.88
C VAL A 101 -21.31 -33.24 0.56
N LYS A 102 -22.58 -32.88 0.35
CA LYS A 102 -22.97 -31.49 0.10
C LYS A 102 -22.63 -30.60 1.31
N ARG A 103 -22.98 -31.03 2.53
CA ARG A 103 -22.65 -30.31 3.77
C ARG A 103 -21.15 -30.15 3.96
N ALA A 104 -20.37 -31.22 3.79
CA ALA A 104 -18.91 -31.16 3.88
C ALA A 104 -18.30 -30.17 2.87
N ARG A 105 -18.76 -30.18 1.61
CA ARG A 105 -18.31 -29.23 0.58
C ARG A 105 -18.70 -27.79 0.90
N GLU A 106 -19.87 -27.55 1.49
CA GLU A 106 -20.29 -26.21 1.91
C GLU A 106 -19.45 -25.69 3.09
N GLU A 107 -19.11 -26.56 4.05
CA GLU A 107 -18.21 -26.24 5.16
C GLU A 107 -16.79 -25.93 4.67
N GLU A 108 -16.23 -26.77 3.80
CA GLU A 108 -14.93 -26.51 3.15
C GLU A 108 -14.92 -25.16 2.42
N ARG A 109 -15.98 -24.85 1.66
CA ARG A 109 -16.12 -23.55 0.99
C ARG A 109 -16.16 -22.39 1.98
N LYS A 110 -16.89 -22.52 3.09
CA LYS A 110 -16.93 -21.48 4.14
C LYS A 110 -15.56 -21.27 4.78
N ILE A 111 -14.85 -22.36 5.10
CA ILE A 111 -13.50 -22.30 5.67
C ILE A 111 -12.54 -21.65 4.66
N ALA A 112 -12.56 -22.07 3.40
CA ALA A 112 -11.73 -21.49 2.35
C ALA A 112 -12.02 -19.99 2.15
N GLN A 113 -13.30 -19.60 2.13
CA GLN A 113 -13.68 -18.18 2.05
C GLN A 113 -13.21 -17.37 3.27
N LYS A 114 -13.29 -17.95 4.47
CA LYS A 114 -12.80 -17.31 5.70
C LYS A 114 -11.28 -17.12 5.64
N ALA A 115 -10.54 -18.16 5.28
CA ALA A 115 -9.09 -18.10 5.11
C ALA A 115 -8.68 -17.05 4.06
N ILE A 116 -9.36 -16.99 2.91
CA ILE A 116 -9.11 -15.97 1.89
C ILE A 116 -9.37 -14.56 2.43
N LYS A 117 -10.44 -14.36 3.21
CA LYS A 117 -10.74 -13.04 3.80
C LYS A 117 -9.70 -12.63 4.84
N GLU A 118 -9.29 -13.55 5.70
CA GLU A 118 -8.24 -13.31 6.70
C GLU A 118 -6.91 -12.98 6.03
N GLU A 119 -6.52 -13.73 4.99
CA GLU A 119 -5.29 -13.46 4.25
C GLU A 119 -5.34 -12.11 3.53
N LYS A 120 -6.48 -11.76 2.90
CA LYS A 120 -6.68 -10.43 2.31
C LYS A 120 -6.59 -9.31 3.34
N SER A 121 -7.12 -9.52 4.55
CA SER A 121 -7.03 -8.53 5.64
C SER A 121 -5.59 -8.33 6.07
N LYS A 122 -4.84 -9.41 6.29
CA LYS A 122 -3.42 -9.36 6.66
C LYS A 122 -2.58 -8.68 5.58
N ALA A 123 -2.75 -9.07 4.33
CA ALA A 123 -2.03 -8.46 3.21
C ALA A 123 -2.35 -6.96 3.07
N LEU A 124 -3.59 -6.55 3.33
CA LEU A 124 -3.98 -5.14 3.33
C LEU A 124 -3.35 -4.38 4.50
N GLU A 125 -3.34 -4.95 5.70
CA GLU A 125 -2.68 -4.36 6.88
C GLU A 125 -1.17 -4.22 6.67
N GLU A 126 -0.51 -5.24 6.14
CA GLU A 126 0.91 -5.21 5.78
C GLU A 126 1.19 -4.15 4.70
N PHE A 127 0.34 -4.04 3.69
CA PHE A 127 0.46 -3.02 2.65
C PHE A 127 0.31 -1.61 3.23
N VAL A 128 -0.68 -1.38 4.10
CA VAL A 128 -0.92 -0.07 4.73
C VAL A 128 0.23 0.29 5.68
N THR A 129 0.67 -0.64 6.53
CA THR A 129 1.78 -0.41 7.47
C THR A 129 3.09 -0.15 6.74
N THR A 130 3.40 -0.92 5.69
CA THR A 130 4.56 -0.68 4.82
C THR A 130 4.44 0.65 4.08
N GLY A 131 3.25 1.00 3.58
CA GLY A 131 3.01 2.28 2.94
C GLY A 131 3.23 3.47 3.88
N VAL A 132 2.71 3.40 5.10
CA VAL A 132 2.87 4.45 6.13
C VAL A 132 4.33 4.62 6.54
N THR A 133 5.07 3.53 6.73
CA THR A 133 6.50 3.58 7.07
C THR A 133 7.32 4.20 5.95
N VAL A 134 7.13 3.77 4.70
CA VAL A 134 7.81 4.36 3.53
C VAL A 134 7.51 5.86 3.39
N ILE A 135 6.25 6.27 3.58
CA ILE A 135 5.88 7.70 3.52
C ILE A 135 6.55 8.48 4.66
N LYS A 136 6.59 7.94 5.87
CA LYS A 136 7.23 8.55 7.03
C LYS A 136 8.74 8.69 6.82
N ASP A 137 9.40 7.68 6.28
CA ASP A 137 10.83 7.69 6.00
C ASP A 137 11.18 8.68 4.89
N LYS A 138 10.38 8.73 3.81
CA LYS A 138 10.52 9.75 2.78
C LYS A 138 10.32 11.16 3.33
N LYS A 139 9.31 11.38 4.17
CA LYS A 139 9.04 12.70 4.79
C LYS A 139 10.17 13.14 5.70
N THR A 140 10.72 12.23 6.51
CA THR A 140 11.85 12.54 7.40
C THR A 140 13.13 12.82 6.62
N SER A 141 13.45 12.00 5.61
CA SER A 141 14.57 12.22 4.69
C SER A 141 14.47 13.57 3.96
N LEU A 142 13.29 13.89 3.41
CA LEU A 142 13.06 15.16 2.72
C LEU A 142 13.16 16.35 3.68
N GLY A 143 12.65 16.20 4.92
CA GLY A 143 12.80 17.21 5.96
C GLY A 143 14.26 17.45 6.36
N GLN A 144 15.08 16.40 6.44
CA GLN A 144 16.53 16.52 6.67
C GLN A 144 17.22 17.22 5.49
N LEU A 145 16.86 16.88 4.26
CA LEU A 145 17.41 17.50 3.06
C LEU A 145 17.09 19.01 2.99
N ILE A 146 15.85 19.40 3.30
CA ILE A 146 15.44 20.81 3.35
C ILE A 146 16.29 21.57 4.36
N LYS A 147 16.41 21.05 5.60
CA LYS A 147 17.24 21.69 6.64
C LYS A 147 18.71 21.82 6.23
N ALA A 148 19.26 20.79 5.58
CA ALA A 148 20.63 20.83 5.07
C ALA A 148 20.79 21.93 4.00
N LYS A 149 19.82 22.06 3.08
CA LYS A 149 19.83 23.09 2.04
C LYS A 149 19.61 24.49 2.57
N GLU A 150 18.75 24.68 3.57
CA GLU A 150 18.57 25.96 4.25
C GLU A 150 19.85 26.41 4.95
N HIS A 151 20.55 25.48 5.61
CA HIS A 151 21.83 25.75 6.26
C HIS A 151 22.92 26.11 5.24
N GLU A 152 23.04 25.33 4.16
CA GLU A 152 23.97 25.59 3.06
C GLU A 152 23.71 26.98 2.44
N MET A 153 22.45 27.32 2.16
CA MET A 153 22.07 28.63 1.63
C MET A 153 22.40 29.77 2.60
N THR A 154 22.19 29.57 3.89
CA THR A 154 22.54 30.56 4.93
C THR A 154 24.05 30.81 4.98
N ILE A 155 24.87 29.76 4.84
CA ILE A 155 26.33 29.90 4.76
C ILE A 155 26.72 30.72 3.52
N TYR A 156 26.21 30.36 2.34
CA TYR A 156 26.51 31.09 1.10
C TYR A 156 26.08 32.56 1.18
N TYR A 157 24.89 32.83 1.73
CA TYR A 157 24.42 34.20 1.94
C TYR A 157 25.36 34.97 2.87
N GLY A 158 25.76 34.38 4.01
CA GLY A 158 26.68 34.99 4.96
C GLY A 158 28.10 35.18 4.40
N MET A 159 28.55 34.33 3.47
CA MET A 159 29.81 34.52 2.75
C MET A 159 29.72 35.68 1.75
N ALA A 160 28.68 35.72 0.92
CA ALA A 160 28.47 36.79 -0.06
C ALA A 160 28.30 38.15 0.62
N GLN A 161 27.59 38.21 1.75
CA GLN A 161 27.42 39.44 2.52
C GLN A 161 28.77 39.92 3.10
N ARG A 162 29.59 39.02 3.64
CA ARG A 162 30.93 39.37 4.14
C ARG A 162 31.85 39.85 3.03
N GLN A 163 31.89 39.16 1.90
CA GLN A 163 32.68 39.59 0.74
C GLN A 163 32.29 41.00 0.29
N LYS A 164 30.99 41.28 0.17
CA LYS A 164 30.52 42.63 -0.18
C LYS A 164 30.94 43.68 0.85
N GLN A 165 30.93 43.33 2.14
CA GLN A 165 31.37 44.24 3.20
C GLN A 165 32.88 44.48 3.17
N GLU A 166 33.67 43.43 2.92
CA GLU A 166 35.12 43.50 2.74
C GLU A 166 35.48 44.35 1.51
N GLU A 167 34.84 44.13 0.36
CA GLU A 167 35.04 44.93 -0.86
C GLU A 167 34.76 46.42 -0.62
N VAL A 168 33.65 46.75 0.05
CA VAL A 168 33.34 48.15 0.38
C VAL A 168 34.38 48.74 1.33
N GLN A 169 34.84 47.96 2.31
CA GLN A 169 35.84 48.41 3.28
C GLN A 169 37.21 48.63 2.61
N GLU A 170 37.62 47.75 1.69
CA GLU A 170 38.85 47.93 0.90
C GLU A 170 38.78 49.19 0.04
N VAL A 171 37.67 49.42 -0.66
CA VAL A 171 37.48 50.64 -1.48
C VAL A 171 37.53 51.90 -0.62
N LEU A 172 36.91 51.88 0.58
CA LEU A 172 36.98 53.02 1.51
C LEU A 172 38.40 53.27 2.02
N GLN A 173 39.14 52.22 2.39
CA GLN A 173 40.52 52.35 2.83
C GLN A 173 41.44 52.88 1.72
N GLU A 174 41.24 52.43 0.48
CA GLU A 174 42.02 52.92 -0.66
C GLU A 174 41.68 54.39 -0.99
N ALA A 175 40.41 54.76 -0.92
CA ALA A 175 39.98 56.16 -1.04
C ALA A 175 40.59 57.04 0.08
N GLU A 176 40.63 56.55 1.32
CA GLU A 176 41.23 57.27 2.44
C GLU A 176 42.75 57.46 2.25
N LYS A 177 43.48 56.42 1.85
CA LYS A 177 44.92 56.50 1.54
C LYS A 177 45.21 57.51 0.43
N THR A 178 44.45 57.47 -0.66
CA THR A 178 44.62 58.38 -1.80
C THR A 178 44.30 59.83 -1.42
N HIS A 179 43.25 60.05 -0.61
CA HIS A 179 42.94 61.36 -0.05
C HIS A 179 44.05 61.87 0.86
N GLN A 180 44.56 61.04 1.77
CA GLN A 180 45.65 61.41 2.67
C GLN A 180 46.92 61.78 1.89
N ALA A 181 47.31 60.98 0.89
CA ALA A 181 48.46 61.29 0.04
C ALA A 181 48.28 62.61 -0.73
N THR A 182 47.05 62.92 -1.13
CA THR A 182 46.74 64.19 -1.79
C THR A 182 46.85 65.37 -0.82
N LEU A 183 46.36 65.23 0.41
CA LEU A 183 46.51 66.23 1.46
C LEU A 183 47.99 66.46 1.81
N ASP A 184 48.78 65.40 1.98
CA ASP A 184 50.21 65.49 2.28
C ASP A 184 50.97 66.23 1.16
N ASN A 185 50.62 65.98 -0.11
CA ASN A 185 51.17 66.70 -1.25
C ASN A 185 50.81 68.19 -1.22
N MET A 186 49.53 68.53 -0.98
CA MET A 186 49.09 69.92 -0.86
C MET A 186 49.76 70.63 0.30
N MET A 187 49.92 69.96 1.45
CA MET A 187 50.63 70.46 2.62
C MET A 187 52.09 70.76 2.28
N GLY A 188 52.78 69.84 1.57
CA GLY A 188 54.14 70.04 1.09
C GLY A 188 54.28 71.24 0.14
N LYS A 189 53.33 71.41 -0.80
CA LYS A 189 53.28 72.59 -1.68
C LYS A 189 53.08 73.88 -0.90
N LEU A 190 52.18 73.88 0.09
CA LEU A 190 51.90 75.05 0.92
C LEU A 190 53.13 75.46 1.75
N VAL A 191 53.84 74.50 2.34
CA VAL A 191 55.07 74.76 3.10
C VAL A 191 56.16 75.33 2.18
N ASN A 192 56.30 74.78 0.96
CA ASN A 192 57.25 75.30 -0.02
C ASN A 192 56.93 76.74 -0.43
N THR A 193 55.67 77.04 -0.80
CA THR A 193 55.28 78.41 -1.18
C THR A 193 55.40 79.39 -0.02
N GLN A 194 55.13 78.94 1.22
CA GLN A 194 55.38 79.74 2.42
C GLN A 194 56.88 80.03 2.61
N GLY A 195 57.75 79.05 2.37
CA GLY A 195 59.20 79.21 2.40
C GLY A 195 59.70 80.21 1.34
N GLU A 196 59.18 80.10 0.12
CA GLU A 196 59.44 81.05 -0.98
C GLU A 196 58.99 82.47 -0.59
N LEU A 197 57.78 82.61 -0.04
CA LEU A 197 57.23 83.90 0.39
C LEU A 197 58.11 84.55 1.48
N LEU A 198 58.57 83.78 2.46
CA LEU A 198 59.50 84.25 3.50
C LEU A 198 60.85 84.70 2.91
N SER A 199 61.37 83.96 1.92
CA SER A 199 62.60 84.35 1.21
C SER A 199 62.43 85.68 0.46
N VAL A 200 61.33 85.84 -0.27
CA VAL A 200 61.01 87.09 -0.98
C VAL A 200 60.83 88.24 0.01
N ALA A 201 60.12 88.02 1.13
CA ALA A 201 59.97 89.03 2.18
C ALA A 201 61.32 89.46 2.76
N LYS A 202 62.26 88.52 2.97
CA LYS A 202 63.63 88.82 3.42
C LYS A 202 64.41 89.62 2.38
N GLN A 203 64.35 89.23 1.10
CA GLN A 203 64.98 89.98 0.01
C GLN A 203 64.42 91.41 -0.08
N LEU A 204 63.10 91.57 0.02
CA LEU A 204 62.44 92.87 0.03
C LEU A 204 62.89 93.72 1.22
N GLY A 205 63.04 93.13 2.40
CA GLY A 205 63.60 93.81 3.57
C GLY A 205 65.03 94.32 3.34
N ILE A 206 65.90 93.48 2.75
CA ILE A 206 67.26 93.89 2.38
C ILE A 206 67.24 95.03 1.34
N MET A 207 66.44 94.90 0.28
CA MET A 207 66.29 95.93 -0.75
C MET A 207 65.76 97.25 -0.18
N THR A 208 64.86 97.18 0.80
CA THR A 208 64.32 98.36 1.49
C THR A 208 65.42 99.06 2.29
N ASN A 209 66.24 98.31 3.04
CA ASN A 209 67.38 98.88 3.76
C ASN A 209 68.41 99.52 2.82
N TRP A 210 68.72 98.88 1.69
CA TRP A 210 69.59 99.46 0.66
C TRP A 210 69.01 100.74 0.07
N LYS A 211 67.70 100.75 -0.20
CA LYS A 211 67.00 101.94 -0.69
C LYS A 211 67.10 103.08 0.33
N ASP A 212 66.86 102.80 1.60
CA ASP A 212 66.89 103.81 2.67
C ASP A 212 68.31 104.37 2.87
N PHE A 213 69.34 103.51 2.86
CA PHE A 213 70.75 103.92 2.91
C PHE A 213 71.13 104.83 1.73
N LEU A 214 70.78 104.44 0.50
CA LEU A 214 71.07 105.25 -0.69
C LEU A 214 70.31 106.59 -0.69
N GLU A 215 69.09 106.62 -0.17
CA GLU A 215 68.32 107.86 -0.04
C GLU A 215 68.94 108.77 1.03
N GLU A 216 69.50 108.22 2.12
CA GLU A 216 70.25 108.97 3.14
C GLU A 216 71.54 109.58 2.56
N GLU A 217 72.38 108.80 1.88
CA GLU A 217 73.58 109.32 1.19
C GLU A 217 73.23 110.38 0.14
N LEU A 218 72.12 110.19 -0.60
CA LEU A 218 71.65 111.18 -1.57
C LEU A 218 71.21 112.49 -0.87
N GLN A 219 70.61 112.42 0.32
CA GLN A 219 70.28 113.60 1.11
C GLN A 219 71.53 114.30 1.66
N GLU A 220 72.52 113.55 2.11
CA GLU A 220 73.81 114.12 2.57
C GLU A 220 74.53 114.83 1.43
N THR A 221 74.62 114.20 0.26
CA THR A 221 75.22 114.83 -0.94
C THR A 221 74.41 116.05 -1.38
N ARG A 222 73.07 115.98 -1.38
CA ARG A 222 72.20 117.15 -1.64
C ARG A 222 72.52 118.30 -0.67
N ALA A 223 72.62 118.02 0.63
CA ALA A 223 72.97 119.02 1.63
C ALA A 223 74.37 119.63 1.41
N ALA A 224 75.35 118.80 1.03
CA ALA A 224 76.71 119.24 0.71
C ALA A 224 76.76 120.13 -0.55
N PHE A 225 76.07 119.74 -1.63
CA PHE A 225 75.95 120.55 -2.84
C PHE A 225 75.26 121.88 -2.55
N GLN A 226 74.16 121.86 -1.78
CA GLN A 226 73.48 123.09 -1.39
C GLN A 226 74.40 124.01 -0.59
N LYS A 227 75.22 123.46 0.32
CA LYS A 227 76.23 124.22 1.06
C LYS A 227 77.30 124.83 0.14
N TYR A 228 77.79 124.07 -0.85
CA TYR A 228 78.75 124.55 -1.84
C TYR A 228 78.17 125.68 -2.71
N ILE A 229 76.93 125.53 -3.18
CA ILE A 229 76.23 126.56 -3.97
C ILE A 229 76.06 127.82 -3.14
N ASN A 230 75.58 127.70 -1.89
CA ASN A 230 75.40 128.83 -0.99
C ASN A 230 76.74 129.55 -0.70
N TYR A 231 77.85 128.81 -0.60
CA TYR A 231 79.19 129.37 -0.39
C TYR A 231 79.75 130.07 -1.64
N THR A 232 79.64 129.44 -2.81
CA THR A 232 80.25 129.92 -4.07
C THR A 232 79.44 131.04 -4.71
N PHE A 233 78.11 131.02 -4.51
CA PHE A 233 77.17 131.96 -5.10
C PHE A 233 76.26 132.58 -4.02
N PRO A 234 76.80 133.41 -3.11
CA PRO A 234 76.04 133.99 -1.99
C PRO A 234 74.95 134.98 -2.41
N ARG A 235 74.87 135.34 -3.70
CA ARG A 235 73.80 136.16 -4.28
C ARG A 235 72.59 135.35 -4.76
N LEU A 236 72.68 134.01 -4.79
CA LEU A 236 71.53 133.16 -5.08
C LEU A 236 70.65 133.05 -3.82
N SER A 237 69.37 133.36 -3.97
CA SER A 237 68.39 133.17 -2.89
C SER A 237 68.22 131.67 -2.57
N PRO A 238 67.97 131.29 -1.29
CA PRO A 238 67.65 129.91 -0.93
C PRO A 238 66.52 129.36 -1.82
N GLY A 239 66.69 128.15 -2.35
CA GLY A 239 65.70 127.48 -3.21
C GLY A 239 65.88 127.68 -4.73
N HIS A 240 66.70 128.64 -5.19
CA HIS A 240 66.90 128.87 -6.64
C HIS A 240 67.66 127.75 -7.35
N ALA A 241 68.38 126.91 -6.61
CA ALA A 241 69.17 125.80 -7.14
C ALA A 241 68.52 124.42 -6.94
N ASP A 242 67.31 124.37 -6.37
CA ASP A 242 66.64 123.10 -6.00
C ASP A 242 66.27 122.25 -7.23
N PHE A 243 66.23 122.86 -8.41
CA PHE A 243 66.01 122.13 -9.68
C PHE A 243 67.18 121.20 -10.04
N ILE A 244 68.40 121.44 -9.53
CA ILE A 244 69.60 120.67 -9.87
C ILE A 244 69.51 119.27 -9.26
N LEU A 245 68.93 119.13 -8.06
CA LEU A 245 68.67 117.87 -7.37
C LEU A 245 67.31 117.91 -6.65
N PRO A 246 66.18 117.75 -7.37
CA PRO A 246 64.84 117.84 -6.79
C PRO A 246 64.60 116.80 -5.70
N GLU A 247 63.89 117.18 -4.64
CA GLU A 247 63.46 116.23 -3.60
C GLU A 247 62.53 115.16 -4.18
N ARG A 248 62.80 113.90 -3.84
CA ARG A 248 61.85 112.82 -4.12
C ARG A 248 60.77 112.83 -3.04
N LYS A 249 59.49 112.81 -3.45
CA LYS A 249 58.38 112.63 -2.51
C LYS A 249 58.52 111.26 -1.84
N LYS A 250 58.64 111.23 -0.50
CA LYS A 250 58.57 109.96 0.24
C LYS A 250 57.29 109.25 -0.17
N THR A 251 57.43 108.07 -0.76
CA THR A 251 56.29 107.21 -1.04
C THR A 251 55.71 106.83 0.31
N PRO A 252 54.43 107.13 0.62
CA PRO A 252 53.85 106.76 1.89
C PRO A 252 53.94 105.25 2.03
N SER A 253 54.63 104.78 3.07
CA SER A 253 54.68 103.36 3.40
C SER A 253 53.26 102.94 3.80
N ILE A 254 52.58 102.21 2.91
CA ILE A 254 51.20 101.73 3.15
C ILE A 254 51.18 100.71 4.31
N LEU A 255 52.33 100.16 4.71
CA LEU A 255 52.47 99.23 5.83
C LEU A 255 52.25 99.83 7.22
N ALA A 256 52.17 101.16 7.38
CA ALA A 256 51.90 101.78 8.67
C ALA A 256 50.40 102.09 8.94
N LYS A 257 49.49 101.84 7.97
CA LYS A 257 48.06 102.20 8.09
C LYS A 257 47.13 101.06 8.55
N GLU A 258 47.65 99.89 8.90
CA GLU A 258 46.83 98.77 9.41
C GLU A 258 46.78 98.65 10.95
N ASN A 259 47.45 99.53 11.70
CA ASN A 259 47.37 99.58 13.16
C ASN A 259 46.49 100.74 13.69
N GLU A 260 45.36 101.03 13.03
CA GLU A 260 44.24 101.72 13.66
C GLU A 260 43.09 100.73 13.87
N PRO A 261 42.50 100.63 15.08
CA PRO A 261 41.39 99.73 15.34
C PRO A 261 40.16 100.24 14.59
N ARG A 262 39.66 99.47 13.63
CA ARG A 262 38.30 99.65 13.11
C ARG A 262 37.34 99.13 14.16
N THR A 263 36.80 100.04 14.97
CA THR A 263 35.49 99.86 15.58
C THR A 263 34.45 99.92 14.48
N ASP A 264 33.89 98.77 14.13
CA ASP A 264 32.46 98.52 13.90
C ASP A 264 32.21 97.00 13.92
#